data_AF-A0A7W0M6T3-F1
#
_entry.id   AF-A0A7W0M6T3-F1
#
_cell.length_a   1.000
_cell.length_b   1.000
_cell.length_c   1.000
_cell.angle_alpha   90.00
_cell.angle_beta   90.00
_cell.angle_gamma   90.00
#
_symmetry.space_group_name_H-M   'P 1'
#
loop_
_entity.id
_entity.type
_entity.pdbx_description
1 polymer ?
#
loop_
_entity_poly.entity_id
_entity_poly.type
_entity_poly.pdbx_seq_one_letter_code
_entity_poly.pdbx_strand_id
1 'polypeptide(L)'
;MRQALLTGILLACVIPSQAREPVFHSPFPTVKAHVAQQWDLAKTKAEKSRILQGAAATKFGSRTRTALGPMLDLDPDLSGYRKLTTLTASDNREVRKGAVRAGRVAGAFQSDGRFEVIALDERVIGDNGKMRTDRDIVLRHKATGLTGRLEVKQVTPENQAKNLSKYKRQIDQMAEEFRQTGRPQGWINKHSAHPQLRKYAETRGVKVFDNVSTSRNPSRGTMPIAAVVDQLDAGCHQLRGGEKLGIVMKAGSNLWQGFNNGERAVTEWRQVSAGSGSWRRAGRFSTSALGGTTIAASQLMKLTRFARLSKFAGRAGYLIVGVSEGFVVSEWTAGEISTRQFAYAQAEIVGGFVGGLAGGKGGAWAGAAVGGAIGGAIGSFVPVVGTAMGATIGGTIGAFGGGFGGGWIGATAATSGVDRYYSFRDAQEEKRFFEWVAAHYAKQN
;
A
#
# COMPACT_ATOMS: atom_id res chain seq x y z
N MET A 1 -71.70 -72.70 27.11
CA MET A 1 -70.65 -73.50 27.79
C MET A 1 -69.46 -73.64 26.84
N ARG A 2 -68.27 -73.20 27.30
CA ARG A 2 -66.91 -73.55 26.82
C ARG A 2 -66.55 -73.13 25.37
N GLN A 3 -65.79 -72.04 25.22
CA GLN A 3 -64.31 -72.00 25.10
C GLN A 3 -63.77 -72.51 23.75
N ALA A 4 -63.33 -71.59 22.90
CA ALA A 4 -62.14 -71.75 22.06
C ALA A 4 -61.65 -70.37 21.59
N LEU A 5 -60.43 -70.02 22.01
CA LEU A 5 -59.69 -68.82 21.64
C LEU A 5 -59.44 -68.76 20.13
N LEU A 6 -59.64 -67.59 19.51
CA LEU A 6 -59.12 -67.26 18.20
C LEU A 6 -58.30 -65.96 18.32
N THR A 7 -57.01 -66.14 18.58
CA THR A 7 -55.98 -65.10 18.55
C THR A 7 -55.76 -64.69 17.10
N GLY A 8 -56.45 -63.65 16.64
CA GLY A 8 -56.23 -63.03 15.33
C GLY A 8 -54.99 -62.14 15.38
N ILE A 9 -53.83 -62.67 14.97
CA ILE A 9 -52.63 -61.89 14.67
C ILE A 9 -52.85 -61.17 13.33
N LEU A 10 -52.95 -59.85 13.39
CA LEU A 10 -52.76 -58.93 12.28
C LEU A 10 -51.34 -59.11 11.71
N LEU A 11 -51.21 -59.87 10.63
CA LEU A 11 -50.01 -59.85 9.80
C LEU A 11 -50.16 -58.72 8.78
N ALA A 12 -49.75 -57.52 9.16
CA ALA A 12 -49.52 -56.44 8.20
C ALA A 12 -48.33 -56.85 7.32
N CYS A 13 -48.59 -57.16 6.05
CA CYS A 13 -47.56 -57.22 5.02
C CYS A 13 -46.92 -55.82 4.87
N VAL A 14 -45.85 -55.57 5.61
CA VAL A 14 -44.91 -54.49 5.29
C VAL A 14 -44.17 -54.96 4.05
N ILE A 15 -44.63 -54.51 2.88
CA ILE A 15 -43.85 -54.54 1.64
C ILE A 15 -42.65 -53.61 1.89
N PRO A 16 -41.39 -54.10 1.89
CA PRO A 16 -40.24 -53.20 1.85
C PRO A 16 -40.18 -52.58 0.45
N SER A 17 -40.94 -51.51 0.23
CA SER A 17 -40.70 -50.64 -0.91
C SER A 17 -39.42 -49.86 -0.64
N GLN A 18 -38.61 -49.68 -1.68
CA GLN A 18 -37.26 -49.09 -1.69
C GLN A 18 -36.10 -50.09 -1.57
N ALA A 19 -36.07 -51.08 -2.46
CA ALA A 19 -34.79 -51.48 -3.05
C ALA A 19 -34.17 -50.22 -3.70
N ARG A 20 -33.23 -49.59 -3.01
CA ARG A 20 -32.42 -48.50 -3.58
C ARG A 20 -31.72 -49.07 -4.81
N GLU A 21 -31.92 -48.45 -5.97
CA GLU A 21 -31.18 -48.80 -7.18
C GLU A 21 -29.68 -48.84 -6.84
N PRO A 22 -28.93 -49.85 -7.32
CA PRO A 22 -27.49 -49.86 -7.16
C PRO A 22 -26.95 -48.59 -7.80
N VAL A 23 -26.36 -47.72 -6.96
CA VAL A 23 -25.64 -46.55 -7.44
C VAL A 23 -24.47 -47.08 -8.26
N PHE A 24 -24.63 -47.09 -9.59
CA PHE A 24 -23.55 -47.36 -10.52
C PHE A 24 -22.52 -46.24 -10.37
N HIS A 25 -21.57 -46.41 -9.44
CA HIS A 25 -20.35 -45.64 -9.46
C HIS A 25 -19.67 -45.93 -10.79
N SER A 26 -19.52 -44.88 -11.63
CA SER A 26 -18.78 -45.00 -12.87
C SER A 26 -17.43 -45.69 -12.56
N PRO A 27 -17.12 -46.83 -13.18
CA PRO A 27 -15.89 -47.58 -12.89
C PRO A 27 -14.64 -46.79 -13.30
N PHE A 28 -14.81 -45.68 -14.01
CA PHE A 28 -13.73 -44.79 -14.38
C PHE A 28 -13.51 -43.76 -13.27
N PRO A 29 -12.33 -43.75 -12.60
CA PRO A 29 -12.01 -42.68 -11.68
C PRO A 29 -12.15 -41.34 -12.39
N THR A 30 -12.82 -40.38 -11.75
CA THR A 30 -12.92 -39.02 -12.31
C THR A 30 -11.53 -38.53 -12.71
N VAL A 31 -11.41 -37.79 -13.82
CA VAL A 31 -10.11 -37.36 -14.37
C VAL A 31 -9.21 -36.73 -13.28
N LYS A 32 -9.80 -36.02 -12.31
CA LYS A 32 -9.10 -35.47 -11.14
C LYS A 32 -8.47 -36.52 -10.24
N ALA A 33 -9.17 -37.60 -9.94
CA ALA A 33 -8.66 -38.69 -9.10
C ALA A 33 -7.49 -39.40 -9.79
N HIS A 34 -7.60 -39.64 -11.10
CA HIS A 34 -6.49 -40.20 -11.89
C HIS A 34 -5.28 -39.27 -11.90
N VAL A 35 -5.46 -37.97 -12.15
CA VAL A 35 -4.37 -36.98 -12.11
C VAL A 35 -3.71 -36.91 -10.73
N ALA A 36 -4.49 -36.94 -9.65
CA ALA A 36 -3.98 -36.95 -8.29
C ALA A 36 -3.15 -38.21 -8.00
N GLN A 37 -3.63 -39.39 -8.42
CA GLN A 37 -2.90 -40.65 -8.27
C GLN A 37 -1.59 -40.65 -9.06
N GLN A 38 -1.61 -40.21 -10.33
CA GLN A 38 -0.39 -40.10 -11.13
C GLN A 38 0.61 -39.12 -10.51
N TRP A 39 0.11 -38.02 -9.92
CA TRP A 39 0.95 -37.05 -9.23
C TRP A 39 1.67 -37.68 -8.02
N ASP A 40 0.96 -38.48 -7.23
CA ASP A 40 1.53 -39.11 -6.03
C ASP A 40 2.57 -40.19 -6.38
N LEU A 41 2.51 -40.74 -7.59
CA LEU A 41 3.49 -41.69 -8.12
C LEU A 41 4.70 -41.02 -8.79
N ALA A 42 4.60 -39.74 -9.14
CA ALA A 42 5.66 -39.02 -9.83
C ALA A 42 6.85 -38.74 -8.91
N LYS A 43 8.05 -39.18 -9.32
CA LYS A 43 9.29 -39.05 -8.54
C LYS A 43 10.15 -37.88 -8.98
N THR A 44 9.95 -37.39 -10.20
CA THR A 44 10.76 -36.33 -10.81
C THR A 44 9.95 -35.10 -11.16
N LYS A 45 10.59 -33.93 -11.20
CA LYS A 45 9.98 -32.68 -11.71
C LYS A 45 9.46 -32.85 -13.14
N ALA A 46 10.20 -33.56 -14.00
CA ALA A 46 9.80 -33.80 -15.38
C ALA A 46 8.52 -34.65 -15.50
N GLU A 47 8.34 -35.66 -14.64
CA GLU A 47 7.08 -36.43 -14.56
C GLU A 47 5.91 -35.55 -14.12
N LYS A 48 6.09 -34.75 -13.08
CA LYS A 48 5.07 -33.80 -12.60
C LYS A 48 4.68 -32.79 -13.68
N SER A 49 5.63 -32.23 -14.42
CA SER A 49 5.37 -31.35 -15.56
C SER A 49 4.61 -32.07 -16.69
N ARG A 50 4.94 -33.34 -16.97
CA ARG A 50 4.20 -34.16 -17.95
C ARG A 50 2.77 -34.42 -17.50
N ILE A 51 2.53 -34.66 -16.21
CA ILE A 51 1.19 -34.84 -15.65
C ILE A 51 0.36 -33.58 -15.79
N LEU A 52 0.92 -32.39 -15.54
CA LEU A 52 0.23 -31.12 -15.81
C LEU A 52 -0.18 -30.99 -17.28
N GLN A 53 0.73 -31.29 -18.21
CA GLN A 53 0.45 -31.22 -19.63
C GLN A 53 -0.61 -32.24 -20.05
N GLY A 54 -0.55 -33.47 -19.56
CA GLY A 54 -1.56 -34.51 -19.80
C GLY A 54 -2.93 -34.11 -19.24
N ALA A 55 -2.98 -33.62 -18.01
CA ALA A 55 -4.19 -33.10 -17.36
C ALA A 55 -4.84 -32.00 -18.19
N ALA A 56 -4.06 -31.03 -18.67
CA ALA A 56 -4.52 -29.96 -19.53
C ALA A 56 -4.94 -30.45 -20.93
N ALA A 57 -4.24 -31.44 -21.50
CA ALA A 57 -4.55 -32.02 -22.81
C ALA A 57 -5.95 -32.62 -22.88
N THR A 58 -6.44 -33.20 -21.78
CA THR A 58 -7.83 -33.70 -21.71
C THR A 58 -8.89 -32.62 -21.94
N LYS A 59 -8.56 -31.34 -21.73
CA LYS A 59 -9.49 -30.20 -21.83
C LYS A 59 -9.18 -29.22 -22.95
N PHE A 60 -7.91 -29.12 -23.34
CA PHE A 60 -7.45 -28.15 -24.35
C PHE A 60 -6.96 -28.80 -25.65
N GLY A 61 -6.74 -30.12 -25.67
CA GLY A 61 -6.27 -30.86 -26.85
C GLY A 61 -4.96 -30.28 -27.38
N SER A 62 -4.91 -30.02 -28.69
CA SER A 62 -3.75 -29.41 -29.36
C SER A 62 -3.38 -28.02 -28.83
N ARG A 63 -4.29 -27.31 -28.16
CA ARG A 63 -4.05 -25.97 -27.61
C ARG A 63 -3.39 -25.97 -26.23
N THR A 64 -3.03 -27.13 -25.69
CA THR A 64 -2.50 -27.27 -24.32
C THR A 64 -1.32 -26.37 -24.04
N ARG A 65 -0.28 -26.38 -24.88
CA ARG A 65 0.91 -25.55 -24.68
C ARG A 65 0.58 -24.06 -24.68
N THR A 66 -0.28 -23.62 -25.59
CA THR A 66 -0.74 -22.22 -25.67
C THR A 66 -1.62 -21.83 -24.49
N ALA A 67 -2.48 -22.74 -24.02
CA ALA A 67 -3.37 -22.53 -22.89
C ALA A 67 -2.58 -22.38 -21.58
N LEU A 68 -1.60 -23.26 -21.35
CA LEU A 68 -0.73 -23.21 -20.18
C LEU A 68 0.25 -22.03 -20.24
N GLY A 69 0.86 -21.78 -21.40
CA GLY A 69 1.77 -20.64 -21.59
C GLY A 69 2.89 -20.61 -20.54
N PRO A 70 3.13 -19.46 -19.87
CA PRO A 70 4.17 -19.33 -18.82
C PRO A 70 3.99 -20.28 -17.63
N MET A 71 2.79 -20.84 -17.42
CA MET A 71 2.55 -21.82 -16.35
C MET A 71 3.47 -23.05 -16.46
N LEU A 72 3.96 -23.36 -17.67
CA LEU A 72 4.90 -24.45 -17.91
C LEU A 72 6.28 -24.23 -17.27
N ASP A 73 6.61 -22.98 -16.93
CA ASP A 73 7.90 -22.59 -16.35
C ASP A 73 7.87 -22.65 -14.80
N LEU A 74 6.71 -22.93 -14.21
CA LEU A 74 6.57 -23.08 -12.76
C LEU A 74 7.29 -24.34 -12.26
N ASP A 75 7.99 -24.21 -11.12
CA ASP A 75 8.61 -25.34 -10.46
C ASP A 75 7.53 -26.34 -9.97
N PRO A 76 7.54 -27.61 -10.44
CA PRO A 76 6.55 -28.61 -10.05
C PRO A 76 6.58 -28.99 -8.56
N ASP A 77 7.61 -28.60 -7.81
CA ASP A 77 7.71 -28.83 -6.37
C ASP A 77 7.09 -27.70 -5.53
N LEU A 78 6.55 -26.65 -6.16
CA LEU A 78 5.86 -25.58 -5.44
C LEU A 78 4.68 -26.10 -4.63
N SER A 79 4.53 -25.55 -3.42
CA SER A 79 3.33 -25.77 -2.61
C SER A 79 2.10 -25.36 -3.41
N GLY A 80 1.11 -26.24 -3.46
CA GLY A 80 -0.12 -26.05 -4.23
C GLY A 80 -0.06 -26.39 -5.72
N TYR A 81 1.11 -26.72 -6.29
CA TYR A 81 1.21 -27.12 -7.70
C TYR A 81 0.36 -28.37 -8.02
N ARG A 82 0.34 -29.35 -7.10
CA ARG A 82 -0.54 -30.53 -7.19
C ARG A 82 -2.01 -30.12 -7.33
N LYS A 83 -2.48 -29.22 -6.45
CA LYS A 83 -3.87 -28.72 -6.47
C LYS A 83 -4.15 -27.98 -7.78
N LEU A 84 -3.25 -27.10 -8.20
CA LEU A 84 -3.33 -26.37 -9.46
C LEU A 84 -3.45 -27.31 -10.68
N THR A 85 -2.66 -28.39 -10.69
CA THR A 85 -2.67 -29.42 -11.73
C THR A 85 -4.01 -30.16 -11.76
N THR A 86 -4.49 -30.61 -10.61
CA THR A 86 -5.81 -31.26 -10.47
C THR A 86 -6.96 -30.35 -10.88
N LEU A 87 -6.91 -29.06 -10.52
CA LEU A 87 -7.95 -28.09 -10.89
C LEU A 87 -7.93 -27.76 -12.39
N THR A 88 -6.77 -27.85 -13.04
CA THR A 88 -6.65 -27.70 -14.50
C THR A 88 -7.36 -28.83 -15.25
N ALA A 89 -7.45 -30.03 -14.66
CA ALA A 89 -8.21 -31.15 -15.19
C ALA A 89 -9.74 -31.06 -14.92
N SER A 90 -10.21 -30.04 -14.20
CA SER A 90 -11.59 -29.97 -13.73
C SER A 90 -12.61 -29.93 -14.88
N ASP A 91 -13.71 -30.69 -14.75
CA ASP A 91 -14.85 -30.63 -15.67
C ASP A 91 -15.57 -29.29 -15.60
N ASN A 92 -15.68 -28.71 -14.40
CA ASN A 92 -16.16 -27.35 -14.22
C ASN A 92 -15.22 -26.35 -14.94
N ARG A 93 -15.74 -25.73 -16.01
CA ARG A 93 -15.02 -24.80 -16.88
C ARG A 93 -14.49 -23.58 -16.15
N GLU A 94 -15.24 -23.04 -15.19
CA GLU A 94 -14.84 -21.82 -14.48
C GLU A 94 -13.73 -22.11 -13.46
N VAL A 95 -13.79 -23.26 -12.78
CA VAL A 95 -12.69 -23.75 -11.93
C VAL A 95 -11.41 -23.93 -12.74
N ARG A 96 -11.51 -24.59 -13.90
CA ARG A 96 -10.37 -24.82 -14.80
C ARG A 96 -9.76 -23.52 -15.33
N LYS A 97 -10.59 -22.59 -15.80
CA LYS A 97 -10.13 -21.26 -16.24
C LYS A 97 -9.45 -20.49 -15.11
N GLY A 98 -9.99 -20.59 -13.89
CA GLY A 98 -9.40 -20.01 -12.68
C GLY A 98 -8.00 -20.53 -12.42
N ALA A 99 -7.84 -21.86 -12.39
CA ALA A 99 -6.55 -22.52 -12.21
C ALA A 99 -5.52 -22.10 -13.28
N VAL A 100 -5.86 -22.24 -14.56
CA VAL A 100 -4.94 -21.87 -15.65
C VAL A 100 -4.56 -20.39 -15.59
N ARG A 101 -5.48 -19.50 -15.23
CA ARG A 101 -5.18 -18.07 -15.08
C ARG A 101 -4.19 -17.80 -13.94
N ALA A 102 -4.44 -18.35 -12.76
CA ALA A 102 -3.51 -18.21 -11.63
C ALA A 102 -2.13 -18.78 -11.97
N GLY A 103 -2.09 -19.98 -12.58
CA GLY A 103 -0.86 -20.60 -13.05
C GLY A 103 -0.10 -19.77 -14.09
N ARG A 104 -0.81 -19.13 -15.04
CA ARG A 104 -0.18 -18.23 -16.03
C ARG A 104 0.40 -16.98 -15.41
N VAL A 105 -0.31 -16.38 -14.44
CA VAL A 105 0.20 -15.20 -13.72
C VAL A 105 1.45 -15.60 -12.95
N ALA A 106 1.39 -16.66 -12.12
CA ALA A 106 2.53 -17.14 -11.36
C ALA A 106 3.71 -17.50 -12.27
N GLY A 107 3.44 -18.22 -13.35
CA GLY A 107 4.44 -18.57 -14.36
C GLY A 107 5.12 -17.34 -14.96
N ALA A 108 4.36 -16.29 -15.29
CA ALA A 108 4.94 -15.05 -15.79
C ALA A 108 5.90 -14.38 -14.79
N PHE A 109 5.59 -14.40 -13.48
CA PHE A 109 6.51 -13.91 -12.45
C PHE A 109 7.75 -14.79 -12.33
N GLN A 110 7.58 -16.11 -12.39
CA GLN A 110 8.69 -17.07 -12.33
C GLN A 110 9.65 -16.89 -13.52
N SER A 111 9.12 -16.80 -14.74
CA SER A 111 9.91 -16.65 -15.97
C SER A 111 10.61 -15.30 -16.07
N ASP A 112 10.03 -14.24 -15.49
CA ASP A 112 10.66 -12.91 -15.44
C ASP A 112 11.92 -12.89 -14.55
N GLY A 113 11.96 -13.73 -13.52
CA GLY A 113 13.17 -13.99 -12.74
C GLY A 113 13.46 -12.99 -11.63
N ARG A 114 12.83 -11.79 -11.60
CA ARG A 114 12.92 -10.86 -10.45
C ARG A 114 12.17 -11.37 -9.21
N PHE A 115 11.15 -12.19 -9.44
CA PHE A 115 10.37 -12.82 -8.39
C PHE A 115 10.58 -14.33 -8.39
N GLU A 116 10.52 -14.92 -7.21
CA GLU A 116 10.38 -16.35 -6.98
C GLU A 116 8.94 -16.62 -6.56
N VAL A 117 8.24 -17.51 -7.26
CA VAL A 117 6.95 -18.01 -6.77
C VAL A 117 7.24 -18.98 -5.63
N ILE A 118 6.73 -18.73 -4.43
CA ILE A 118 7.00 -19.60 -3.26
C ILE A 118 5.83 -20.50 -2.90
N ALA A 119 4.60 -20.09 -3.21
CA ALA A 119 3.42 -20.90 -3.00
C ALA A 119 2.28 -20.51 -3.95
N LEU A 120 1.41 -21.48 -4.21
CA LEU A 120 0.18 -21.34 -4.98
C LEU A 120 -0.97 -21.84 -4.10
N ASP A 121 -2.10 -21.12 -4.11
CA ASP A 121 -3.33 -21.54 -3.41
C ASP A 121 -3.05 -21.96 -1.94
N GLU A 122 -2.23 -21.15 -1.26
CA GLU A 122 -1.77 -21.42 0.10
C GLU A 122 -2.90 -21.15 1.09
N ARG A 123 -3.27 -22.17 1.87
CA ARG A 123 -4.26 -22.02 2.93
C ARG A 123 -3.64 -21.30 4.11
N VAL A 124 -4.19 -20.15 4.48
CA VAL A 124 -3.86 -19.47 5.72
C VAL A 124 -4.78 -19.97 6.80
N ILE A 125 -4.24 -20.70 7.76
CA ILE A 125 -4.96 -21.18 8.94
C ILE A 125 -4.76 -20.16 10.05
N GLY A 126 -5.84 -19.69 10.65
CA GLY A 126 -5.78 -18.80 11.82
C GLY A 126 -5.45 -19.58 13.09
N ASP A 127 -5.17 -18.85 14.18
CA ASP A 127 -4.78 -19.44 15.47
C ASP A 127 -5.82 -20.42 16.05
N ASN A 128 -7.08 -20.28 15.64
CA ASN A 128 -8.19 -21.16 16.02
C ASN A 128 -8.28 -22.45 15.16
N GLY A 129 -7.28 -22.73 14.33
CA GLY A 129 -7.26 -23.87 13.41
C GLY A 129 -8.21 -23.75 12.22
N LYS A 130 -8.98 -22.66 12.09
CA LYS A 130 -9.90 -22.44 10.98
C LYS A 130 -9.19 -21.73 9.83
N MET A 131 -9.55 -22.12 8.61
CA MET A 131 -9.08 -21.45 7.39
C MET A 131 -9.56 -19.99 7.38
N ARG A 132 -8.61 -19.05 7.34
CA ARG A 132 -8.87 -17.60 7.33
C ARG A 132 -9.03 -17.09 5.90
N THR A 133 -8.13 -17.46 5.01
CA THR A 133 -8.10 -17.04 3.60
C THR A 133 -7.23 -18.00 2.79
N ASP A 134 -7.49 -18.10 1.49
CA ASP A 134 -6.62 -18.80 0.54
C ASP A 134 -5.83 -17.73 -0.24
N ARG A 135 -4.50 -17.86 -0.29
CA ARG A 135 -3.64 -16.97 -1.08
C ARG A 135 -3.47 -17.56 -2.47
N ASP A 136 -4.01 -16.90 -3.50
CA ASP A 136 -3.91 -17.42 -4.87
C ASP A 136 -2.44 -17.62 -5.28
N ILE A 137 -1.58 -16.60 -5.09
CA ILE A 137 -0.14 -16.66 -5.41
C ILE A 137 0.64 -15.94 -4.31
N VAL A 138 1.75 -16.53 -3.87
CA VAL A 138 2.71 -15.91 -2.97
C VAL A 138 4.07 -15.84 -3.66
N LEU A 139 4.65 -14.65 -3.65
CA LEU A 139 5.89 -14.33 -4.34
C LEU A 139 6.94 -13.83 -3.35
N ARG A 140 8.22 -14.08 -3.64
CA ARG A 140 9.36 -13.44 -3.00
C ARG A 140 10.11 -12.61 -4.02
N HIS A 141 10.27 -11.33 -3.75
CA HIS A 141 11.10 -10.47 -4.58
C HIS A 141 12.58 -10.76 -4.31
N LYS A 142 13.34 -11.22 -5.31
CA LYS A 142 14.69 -11.74 -5.09
C LYS A 142 15.66 -10.67 -4.65
N ALA A 143 15.55 -9.46 -5.21
CA ALA A 143 16.48 -8.39 -4.88
C ALA A 143 16.29 -7.87 -3.46
N THR A 144 15.05 -7.79 -2.96
CA THR A 144 14.74 -7.19 -1.64
C THR A 144 14.44 -8.21 -0.55
N GLY A 145 14.18 -9.47 -0.88
CA GLY A 145 13.74 -10.50 0.06
C GLY A 145 12.27 -10.35 0.51
N LEU A 146 11.59 -9.27 0.11
CA LEU A 146 10.20 -9.02 0.50
C LEU A 146 9.29 -10.10 -0.08
N THR A 147 8.38 -10.60 0.75
CA THR A 147 7.34 -11.54 0.33
C THR A 147 6.05 -10.78 0.08
N GLY A 148 5.39 -11.02 -1.05
CA GLY A 148 4.11 -10.42 -1.41
C GLY A 148 3.07 -11.48 -1.74
N ARG A 149 1.80 -11.07 -1.74
CA ARG A 149 0.65 -11.90 -2.11
C ARG A 149 -0.10 -11.28 -3.28
N LEU A 150 -0.54 -12.12 -4.21
CA LEU A 150 -1.43 -11.74 -5.29
C LEU A 150 -2.76 -12.51 -5.21
N GLU A 151 -3.85 -11.81 -5.49
CA GLU A 151 -5.20 -12.36 -5.69
C GLU A 151 -5.58 -12.19 -7.17
N VAL A 152 -5.97 -13.26 -7.87
CA VAL A 152 -6.13 -13.25 -9.34
C VAL A 152 -7.57 -13.55 -9.77
N LYS A 153 -8.23 -12.56 -10.37
CA LYS A 153 -9.63 -12.63 -10.78
C LYS A 153 -9.83 -12.44 -12.29
N GLN A 154 -11.02 -12.83 -12.73
CA GLN A 154 -11.52 -12.59 -14.08
C GLN A 154 -13.02 -12.29 -13.96
N VAL A 155 -13.31 -11.08 -13.49
CA VAL A 155 -14.67 -10.65 -13.17
C VAL A 155 -14.95 -9.34 -13.86
N THR A 156 -16.05 -9.25 -14.60
CA THR A 156 -16.41 -8.00 -15.31
C THR A 156 -16.84 -6.92 -14.31
N PRO A 157 -16.79 -5.63 -14.66
CA PRO A 157 -17.23 -4.54 -13.78
C PRO A 157 -18.66 -4.71 -13.26
N GLU A 158 -19.57 -5.23 -14.09
CA GLU A 158 -20.98 -5.43 -13.73
C GLU A 158 -21.10 -6.52 -12.65
N ASN A 159 -20.34 -7.61 -12.80
CA ASN A 159 -20.30 -8.66 -11.80
C ASN A 159 -19.59 -8.22 -10.51
N GLN A 160 -18.60 -7.33 -10.63
CA GLN A 160 -17.97 -6.67 -9.49
C GLN A 160 -18.95 -5.80 -8.72
N ALA A 161 -19.78 -5.01 -9.41
CA ALA A 161 -20.81 -4.19 -8.79
C ALA A 161 -21.85 -5.05 -8.05
N LYS A 162 -22.34 -6.12 -8.68
CA LYS A 162 -23.31 -7.06 -8.07
C LYS A 162 -22.77 -7.76 -6.82
N ASN A 163 -21.46 -8.00 -6.76
CA ASN A 163 -20.79 -8.72 -5.67
C ASN A 163 -19.81 -7.84 -4.90
N LEU A 164 -20.08 -6.53 -4.82
CA LEU A 164 -19.13 -5.56 -4.27
C LEU A 164 -18.76 -5.88 -2.82
N SER A 165 -19.72 -6.29 -1.99
CA SER A 165 -19.50 -6.68 -0.59
C SER A 165 -18.54 -7.86 -0.45
N LYS A 166 -18.66 -8.87 -1.33
CA LYS A 166 -17.76 -10.03 -1.37
C LYS A 166 -16.32 -9.61 -1.66
N TYR A 167 -16.11 -8.79 -2.69
CA TYR A 167 -14.76 -8.36 -3.07
C TYR A 167 -14.15 -7.39 -2.05
N LYS A 168 -14.97 -6.51 -1.46
CA LYS A 168 -14.55 -5.65 -0.34
C LYS A 168 -14.04 -6.48 0.84
N ARG A 169 -14.76 -7.54 1.24
CA ARG A 169 -14.32 -8.47 2.28
C ARG A 169 -12.98 -9.14 1.95
N GLN A 170 -12.75 -9.52 0.69
CA GLN A 170 -11.46 -10.09 0.28
C GLN A 170 -10.33 -9.06 0.39
N ILE A 171 -10.57 -7.83 -0.05
CA ILE A 171 -9.62 -6.72 0.10
C ILE A 171 -9.34 -6.44 1.59
N ASP A 172 -10.35 -6.46 2.44
CA ASP A 172 -10.17 -6.28 3.89
C ASP A 172 -9.24 -7.35 4.47
N GLN A 173 -9.39 -8.61 4.04
CA GLN A 173 -8.50 -9.70 4.45
C GLN A 173 -7.06 -9.47 4.00
N MET A 174 -6.85 -9.04 2.75
CA MET A 174 -5.52 -8.71 2.22
C MET A 174 -4.90 -7.53 2.97
N ALA A 175 -5.68 -6.48 3.22
CA ALA A 175 -5.24 -5.29 3.92
C ALA A 175 -4.88 -5.57 5.39
N GLU A 176 -5.66 -6.42 6.05
CA GLU A 176 -5.34 -6.88 7.39
C GLU A 176 -4.04 -7.69 7.41
N GLU A 177 -3.85 -8.59 6.44
CA GLU A 177 -2.59 -9.32 6.29
C GLU A 177 -1.40 -8.37 6.05
N PHE A 178 -1.56 -7.33 5.23
CA PHE A 178 -0.54 -6.30 5.04
C PHE A 178 -0.19 -5.59 6.34
N ARG A 179 -1.19 -5.17 7.13
CA ARG A 179 -0.96 -4.53 8.43
C ARG A 179 -0.22 -5.44 9.41
N GLN A 180 -0.52 -6.74 9.38
CA GLN A 180 0.09 -7.71 10.28
C GLN A 180 1.53 -8.09 9.87
N THR A 181 1.82 -8.12 8.57
CA THR A 181 3.06 -8.75 8.06
C THR A 181 3.96 -7.82 7.26
N GLY A 182 3.49 -6.63 6.88
CA GLY A 182 4.18 -5.72 5.97
C GLY A 182 4.28 -6.22 4.52
N ARG A 183 3.67 -7.38 4.19
CA ARG A 183 3.81 -8.03 2.88
C ARG A 183 2.99 -7.33 1.80
N PRO A 184 3.60 -6.85 0.69
CA PRO A 184 2.86 -6.20 -0.39
C PRO A 184 1.68 -7.04 -0.91
N GLN A 185 0.57 -6.38 -1.20
CA GLN A 185 -0.69 -7.00 -1.62
C GLN A 185 -1.10 -6.50 -3.01
N GLY A 186 -1.39 -7.43 -3.92
CA GLY A 186 -1.85 -7.11 -5.27
C GLY A 186 -3.16 -7.83 -5.63
N TRP A 187 -4.16 -7.08 -6.08
CA TRP A 187 -5.37 -7.62 -6.67
C TRP A 187 -5.31 -7.46 -8.19
N ILE A 188 -5.19 -8.59 -8.90
CA ILE A 188 -5.04 -8.66 -10.35
C ILE A 188 -6.36 -9.10 -10.97
N ASN A 189 -6.87 -8.34 -11.93
CA ASN A 189 -8.06 -8.70 -12.68
C ASN A 189 -7.86 -8.57 -14.19
N LYS A 190 -8.36 -9.56 -14.92
CA LYS A 190 -8.33 -9.56 -16.39
C LYS A 190 -9.14 -8.41 -17.00
N HIS A 191 -10.24 -8.04 -16.36
CA HIS A 191 -11.11 -6.95 -16.81
C HIS A 191 -10.83 -5.68 -16.01
N SER A 192 -11.40 -4.56 -16.42
CA SER A 192 -11.32 -3.30 -15.67
C SER A 192 -11.89 -3.47 -14.25
N ALA A 193 -11.30 -2.78 -13.29
CA ALA A 193 -11.78 -2.75 -11.92
C ALA A 193 -12.94 -1.76 -11.82
N HIS A 194 -14.01 -2.17 -11.15
CA HIS A 194 -15.11 -1.27 -10.84
C HIS A 194 -14.58 -0.07 -10.02
N PRO A 195 -14.91 1.19 -10.34
CA PRO A 195 -14.30 2.36 -9.71
C PRO A 195 -14.40 2.37 -8.18
N GLN A 196 -15.55 1.98 -7.63
CA GLN A 196 -15.73 1.89 -6.18
C GLN A 196 -14.86 0.81 -5.54
N LEU A 197 -14.65 -0.32 -6.24
CA LEU A 197 -13.81 -1.40 -5.73
C LEU A 197 -12.33 -0.99 -5.75
N ARG A 198 -11.89 -0.36 -6.86
CA ARG A 198 -10.55 0.21 -6.98
C ARG A 198 -10.27 1.21 -5.86
N LYS A 199 -11.11 2.23 -5.71
CA LYS A 199 -10.96 3.23 -4.65
C LYS A 199 -10.91 2.58 -3.27
N TYR A 200 -11.74 1.57 -3.03
CA TYR A 200 -11.78 0.85 -1.76
C TYR A 200 -10.50 0.02 -1.48
N ALA A 201 -9.92 -0.59 -2.50
CA ALA A 201 -8.63 -1.30 -2.39
C ALA A 201 -7.46 -0.34 -2.15
N GLU A 202 -7.44 0.76 -2.89
CA GLU A 202 -6.40 1.79 -2.78
C GLU A 202 -6.39 2.42 -1.38
N THR A 203 -7.56 2.73 -0.79
CA THR A 203 -7.65 3.24 0.60
C THR A 203 -7.23 2.24 1.67
N ARG A 204 -6.96 0.99 1.28
CA ARG A 204 -6.52 -0.10 2.17
C ARG A 204 -5.10 -0.56 1.90
N GLY A 205 -4.39 0.09 0.98
CA GLY A 205 -3.02 -0.29 0.62
C GLY A 205 -2.92 -1.58 -0.21
N VAL A 206 -4.00 -1.98 -0.90
CA VAL A 206 -3.99 -3.12 -1.83
C VAL A 206 -3.87 -2.58 -3.25
N LYS A 207 -2.78 -2.92 -3.95
CA LYS A 207 -2.58 -2.46 -5.35
C LYS A 207 -3.57 -3.16 -6.26
N VAL A 208 -4.25 -2.39 -7.11
CA VAL A 208 -5.18 -2.94 -8.11
C VAL A 208 -4.52 -2.87 -9.48
N PHE A 209 -4.39 -4.04 -10.10
CA PHE A 209 -3.97 -4.20 -11.49
C PHE A 209 -5.16 -4.72 -12.29
N ASP A 210 -5.69 -3.91 -13.19
CA ASP A 210 -6.86 -4.25 -13.98
C ASP A 210 -6.57 -4.26 -15.48
N ASN A 211 -7.51 -4.79 -16.27
CA ASN A 211 -7.30 -5.04 -17.69
C ASN A 211 -6.04 -5.86 -17.98
N VAL A 212 -5.65 -6.76 -17.08
CA VAL A 212 -4.37 -7.48 -17.17
C VAL A 212 -4.44 -8.60 -18.19
N SER A 213 -3.45 -8.64 -19.08
CA SER A 213 -3.29 -9.67 -20.11
C SER A 213 -2.03 -10.49 -19.88
N THR A 214 -2.19 -11.82 -19.90
CA THR A 214 -1.07 -12.79 -19.90
C THR A 214 -0.74 -13.29 -21.31
N SER A 215 -1.23 -12.59 -22.34
CA SER A 215 -0.87 -12.84 -23.74
C SER A 215 0.50 -12.26 -24.03
N ARG A 216 1.25 -12.89 -24.95
CA ARG A 216 2.49 -12.31 -25.50
C ARG A 216 2.22 -11.02 -26.27
N ASN A 217 1.08 -10.95 -26.94
CA ASN A 217 0.61 -9.80 -27.70
C ASN A 217 -0.67 -9.26 -27.03
N PRO A 218 -0.56 -8.38 -26.02
CA PRO A 218 -1.71 -7.76 -25.38
C PRO A 218 -2.45 -6.84 -26.36
N SER A 219 -3.78 -6.81 -26.29
CA SER A 219 -4.59 -5.87 -27.07
C SER A 219 -4.41 -4.44 -26.57
N ARG A 220 -4.64 -3.45 -27.44
CA ARG A 220 -4.61 -2.03 -27.06
C ARG A 220 -5.56 -1.78 -25.87
N GLY A 221 -5.08 -1.04 -24.87
CA GLY A 221 -5.84 -0.76 -23.65
C GLY A 221 -5.79 -1.86 -22.58
N THR A 222 -5.08 -2.96 -22.82
CA THR A 222 -4.80 -3.97 -21.79
C THR A 222 -3.41 -3.74 -21.17
N MET A 223 -3.28 -4.01 -19.88
CA MET A 223 -2.00 -3.97 -19.17
C MET A 223 -1.28 -5.31 -19.39
N PRO A 224 -0.10 -5.35 -20.03
CA PRO A 224 0.68 -6.57 -20.10
C PRO A 224 1.09 -7.02 -18.70
N ILE A 225 1.13 -8.33 -18.47
CA ILE A 225 1.57 -8.88 -17.19
C ILE A 225 2.98 -8.39 -16.81
N ALA A 226 3.88 -8.18 -17.78
CA ALA A 226 5.21 -7.61 -17.54
C ALA A 226 5.15 -6.24 -16.82
N ALA A 227 4.22 -5.37 -17.20
CA ALA A 227 4.04 -4.07 -16.53
C ALA A 227 3.53 -4.21 -15.09
N VAL A 228 2.80 -5.29 -14.78
CA VAL A 228 2.44 -5.62 -13.39
C VAL A 228 3.68 -6.03 -12.59
N VAL A 229 4.56 -6.84 -13.20
CA VAL A 229 5.83 -7.23 -12.59
C VAL A 229 6.70 -6.00 -12.32
N ASP A 230 6.84 -5.09 -13.29
CA ASP A 230 7.61 -3.84 -13.17
C ASP A 230 7.10 -2.95 -12.02
N GLN A 231 5.79 -2.79 -11.90
CA GLN A 231 5.21 -1.96 -10.83
C GLN A 231 5.41 -2.59 -9.45
N LEU A 232 5.33 -3.92 -9.33
CA LEU A 232 5.58 -4.60 -8.06
C LEU A 232 7.06 -4.57 -7.69
N ASP A 233 7.96 -4.72 -8.66
CA ASP A 233 9.41 -4.62 -8.50
C ASP A 233 9.80 -3.24 -7.95
N ALA A 234 9.33 -2.17 -8.62
CA ALA A 234 9.53 -0.80 -8.15
C ALA A 234 8.97 -0.58 -6.74
N GLY A 235 7.77 -1.10 -6.44
CA GLY A 235 7.18 -1.03 -5.11
C GLY A 235 8.00 -1.76 -4.04
N CYS A 236 8.58 -2.92 -4.37
CA CYS A 236 9.45 -3.66 -3.46
C CYS A 236 10.76 -2.90 -3.17
N HIS A 237 11.38 -2.29 -4.18
CA HIS A 237 12.58 -1.47 -4.00
C HIS A 237 12.32 -0.24 -3.13
N GLN A 238 11.17 0.40 -3.29
CA GLN A 238 10.78 1.57 -2.48
C GLN A 238 10.55 1.20 -1.02
N LEU A 239 9.87 0.09 -0.75
CA LEU A 239 9.64 -0.37 0.62
C LEU A 239 10.97 -0.69 1.34
N ARG A 240 11.91 -1.34 0.66
CA ARG A 240 13.25 -1.60 1.21
C ARG A 240 14.06 -0.32 1.39
N GLY A 241 13.96 0.64 0.46
CA GLY A 241 14.58 1.96 0.61
C GLY A 241 14.10 2.70 1.86
N GLY A 242 12.87 2.44 2.29
CA GLY A 242 12.27 2.92 3.53
C GLY A 242 12.76 2.23 4.82
N GLU A 243 13.48 1.12 4.75
CA GLU A 243 13.95 0.37 5.94
C GLU A 243 15.09 1.05 6.72
N LYS A 244 15.62 2.20 6.28
CA LYS A 244 16.38 3.08 7.20
C LYS A 244 15.48 3.83 8.21
N LEU A 245 14.18 3.52 8.23
CA LEU A 245 13.15 4.19 9.00
C LEU A 245 12.18 3.17 9.63
N GLY A 246 12.67 2.37 10.59
CA GLY A 246 11.96 1.26 11.26
C GLY A 246 10.71 1.61 12.09
N ILE A 247 10.01 2.71 11.82
CA ILE A 247 8.81 3.16 12.57
C ILE A 247 7.53 3.11 11.71
N VAL A 248 7.62 2.79 10.40
CA VAL A 248 6.49 2.95 9.46
C VAL A 248 5.49 1.78 9.47
N MET A 249 5.75 0.67 10.15
CA MET A 249 4.91 -0.54 10.09
C MET A 249 3.46 -0.34 10.59
N LYS A 250 3.17 0.68 11.42
CA LYS A 250 1.79 1.03 11.84
C LYS A 250 1.13 2.16 11.05
N ALA A 251 1.88 2.91 10.23
CA ALA A 251 1.39 4.00 9.39
C ALA A 251 1.37 3.66 7.88
N GLY A 252 1.72 2.42 7.53
CA GLY A 252 2.05 1.99 6.17
C GLY A 252 0.95 2.15 5.12
N SER A 253 -0.34 2.16 5.49
CA SER A 253 -1.42 2.39 4.51
C SER A 253 -1.43 3.82 3.98
N ASN A 254 -1.07 4.81 4.81
CA ASN A 254 -1.18 6.23 4.47
C ASN A 254 0.04 6.72 3.69
N LEU A 255 1.23 6.22 4.02
CA LEU A 255 2.47 6.49 3.26
C LEU A 255 2.43 5.85 1.87
N TRP A 256 1.89 4.63 1.77
CA TRP A 256 1.76 3.94 0.48
C TRP A 256 0.62 4.56 -0.39
N GLN A 257 -0.43 5.11 0.22
CA GLN A 257 -1.43 5.94 -0.47
C GLN A 257 -0.88 7.29 -0.93
N GLY A 258 -0.10 7.97 -0.08
CA GLY A 258 0.62 9.20 -0.44
C GLY A 258 1.56 8.97 -1.62
N PHE A 259 2.16 7.78 -1.73
CA PHE A 259 3.01 7.40 -2.85
C PHE A 259 2.24 7.22 -4.17
N ASN A 260 1.11 6.50 -4.17
CA ASN A 260 0.28 6.33 -5.38
C ASN A 260 -0.29 7.66 -5.89
N ASN A 261 -0.61 8.59 -4.98
CA ASN A 261 -1.02 9.95 -5.33
C ASN A 261 0.19 10.82 -5.74
N GLY A 262 1.37 10.50 -5.23
CA GLY A 262 2.65 11.16 -5.49
C GLY A 262 3.11 11.10 -6.95
N GLU A 263 2.92 9.98 -7.65
CA GLU A 263 3.28 9.91 -9.08
C GLU A 263 2.41 10.86 -9.94
N ARG A 264 1.12 11.01 -9.61
CA ARG A 264 0.24 12.00 -10.24
C ARG A 264 0.67 13.42 -9.89
N ALA A 265 0.96 13.68 -8.61
CA ALA A 265 1.47 14.96 -8.13
C ALA A 265 2.79 15.37 -8.80
N VAL A 266 3.74 14.46 -8.99
CA VAL A 266 5.02 14.70 -9.67
C VAL A 266 4.81 14.96 -11.15
N THR A 267 3.88 14.24 -11.79
CA THR A 267 3.56 14.43 -13.22
C THR A 267 2.87 15.78 -13.45
N GLU A 268 1.91 16.16 -12.61
CA GLU A 268 1.25 17.46 -12.63
C GLU A 268 2.21 18.61 -12.27
N TRP A 269 3.11 18.40 -11.30
CA TRP A 269 4.16 19.37 -10.96
C TRP A 269 5.16 19.58 -12.10
N ARG A 270 5.55 18.52 -12.82
CA ARG A 270 6.38 18.62 -14.03
C ARG A 270 5.71 19.46 -15.11
N GLN A 271 4.38 19.40 -15.23
CA GLN A 271 3.63 20.22 -16.19
C GLN A 271 3.60 21.70 -15.76
N VAL A 272 3.41 21.97 -14.46
CA VAL A 272 3.47 23.34 -13.91
C VAL A 272 4.88 23.93 -14.03
N SER A 273 5.92 23.17 -13.69
CA SER A 273 7.33 23.62 -13.76
C SER A 273 7.90 23.66 -15.17
N ALA A 274 7.32 22.94 -16.14
CA ALA A 274 7.61 23.11 -17.57
C ALA A 274 6.85 24.28 -18.22
N GLY A 275 6.21 25.15 -17.43
CA GLY A 275 5.58 26.38 -17.92
C GLY A 275 4.23 26.20 -18.60
N SER A 276 3.62 25.01 -18.56
CA SER A 276 2.35 24.71 -19.24
C SER A 276 1.11 24.71 -18.33
N GLY A 277 1.25 25.06 -17.04
CA GLY A 277 0.16 25.07 -16.05
C GLY A 277 0.03 26.39 -15.28
N SER A 278 -1.21 26.85 -15.04
CA SER A 278 -1.45 28.05 -14.22
C SER A 278 -1.33 27.78 -12.72
N TRP A 279 -0.77 28.73 -11.96
CA TRP A 279 -0.58 28.68 -10.51
C TRP A 279 -1.85 28.39 -9.69
N ARG A 280 -3.05 28.65 -10.24
CA ARG A 280 -4.34 28.26 -9.65
C ARG A 280 -4.54 26.74 -9.54
N ARG A 281 -3.75 25.92 -10.26
CA ARG A 281 -3.72 24.45 -10.08
C ARG A 281 -2.82 24.02 -8.93
N ALA A 282 -1.74 24.76 -8.62
CA ALA A 282 -0.91 24.51 -7.44
C ALA A 282 -1.69 24.76 -6.14
N GLY A 283 -2.60 25.73 -6.10
CA GLY A 283 -3.49 25.93 -4.94
C GLY A 283 -4.44 24.75 -4.64
N ARG A 284 -4.83 23.98 -5.66
CA ARG A 284 -5.65 22.76 -5.48
C ARG A 284 -4.86 21.58 -4.91
N PHE A 285 -3.53 21.64 -4.94
CA PHE A 285 -2.62 20.67 -4.33
C PHE A 285 -2.76 20.64 -2.80
N SER A 286 -2.87 21.82 -2.18
CA SER A 286 -3.08 21.97 -0.72
C SER A 286 -4.42 21.35 -0.29
N THR A 287 -5.50 21.63 -1.03
CA THR A 287 -6.85 21.19 -0.65
C THR A 287 -7.10 19.69 -0.88
N SER A 288 -6.46 19.09 -1.89
CA SER A 288 -6.65 17.67 -2.21
C SER A 288 -5.78 16.72 -1.37
N ALA A 289 -4.63 17.19 -0.87
CA ALA A 289 -3.80 16.44 0.07
C ALA A 289 -4.36 16.45 1.51
N LEU A 290 -5.09 17.50 1.90
CA LEU A 290 -5.58 17.69 3.28
C LEU A 290 -7.01 17.18 3.53
N GLY A 291 -7.82 16.93 2.50
CA GLY A 291 -9.24 16.60 2.65
C GLY A 291 -9.59 15.19 3.17
N GLY A 292 -8.66 14.46 3.79
CA GLY A 292 -8.84 13.01 4.03
C GLY A 292 -8.38 12.41 5.35
N THR A 293 -7.74 13.13 6.27
CA THR A 293 -7.16 12.48 7.47
C THR A 293 -7.31 13.32 8.73
N THR A 294 -8.43 13.13 9.44
CA THR A 294 -8.48 13.35 10.89
C THR A 294 -8.06 12.05 11.57
N ILE A 295 -7.03 12.11 12.43
CA ILE A 295 -6.90 11.44 13.75
C ILE A 295 -5.42 11.24 14.18
N ALA A 296 -5.17 11.74 15.41
CA ALA A 296 -4.14 11.40 16.41
C ALA A 296 -2.73 12.05 16.34
N ALA A 297 -2.68 13.36 16.58
CA ALA A 297 -1.49 14.18 16.81
C ALA A 297 -0.58 13.74 17.99
N SER A 298 -1.11 13.01 18.99
CA SER A 298 -0.35 12.70 20.21
C SER A 298 0.78 11.68 20.04
N GLN A 299 0.79 10.91 18.94
CA GLN A 299 1.82 9.90 18.68
C GLN A 299 3.00 10.45 17.85
N LEU A 300 2.82 11.58 17.15
CA LEU A 300 3.83 12.17 16.27
C LEU A 300 4.85 13.04 17.01
N MET A 301 4.50 13.61 18.17
CA MET A 301 5.41 14.45 18.97
C MET A 301 6.63 13.73 19.56
N LYS A 302 6.75 12.39 19.39
CA LYS A 302 7.95 11.63 19.77
C LYS A 302 8.99 11.48 18.64
N LEU A 303 8.77 12.11 17.47
CA LEU A 303 9.59 11.94 16.25
C LEU A 303 10.61 13.08 15.99
N THR A 304 11.17 13.71 17.03
CA THR A 304 12.19 14.79 16.94
C THR A 304 13.61 14.31 16.53
N ARG A 305 13.72 13.33 15.63
CA ARG A 305 15.03 12.83 15.12
C ARG A 305 15.14 12.80 13.60
N PHE A 306 14.33 13.60 12.90
CA PHE A 306 14.29 13.62 11.43
C PHE A 306 15.17 14.68 10.75
N ALA A 307 15.73 15.65 11.50
CA ALA A 307 16.65 16.65 10.94
C ALA A 307 17.94 16.09 10.32
N ARG A 308 18.24 14.79 10.48
CA ARG A 308 19.42 14.14 9.88
C ARG A 308 19.21 13.57 8.47
N LEU A 309 17.98 13.53 7.97
CA LEU A 309 17.65 12.86 6.70
C LEU A 309 17.78 13.76 5.45
N SER A 310 18.05 15.06 5.60
CA SER A 310 18.08 16.03 4.49
C SER A 310 19.38 16.04 3.66
N LYS A 311 20.42 15.31 4.08
CA LYS A 311 21.76 15.38 3.46
C LYS A 311 21.88 14.73 2.07
N PHE A 312 20.87 14.01 1.58
CA PHE A 312 20.99 13.23 0.33
C PHE A 312 19.78 13.32 -0.61
N ALA A 313 18.75 14.10 -0.29
CA ALA A 313 17.55 14.18 -1.11
C ALA A 313 17.60 15.45 -1.96
N GLY A 314 17.99 15.32 -3.24
CA GLY A 314 17.87 16.39 -4.24
C GLY A 314 16.42 16.85 -4.44
N ARG A 315 15.88 16.84 -5.65
CA ARG A 315 14.52 17.36 -5.93
C ARG A 315 13.37 16.71 -5.11
N ALA A 316 13.60 15.53 -4.52
CA ALA A 316 12.67 14.89 -3.58
C ALA A 316 12.55 15.62 -2.23
N GLY A 317 13.55 16.43 -1.84
CA GLY A 317 13.52 17.23 -0.61
C GLY A 317 12.38 18.25 -0.60
N TYR A 318 12.03 18.85 -1.75
CA TYR A 318 10.95 19.82 -1.85
C TYR A 318 9.57 19.23 -1.52
N LEU A 319 9.33 17.97 -1.91
CA LEU A 319 8.08 17.27 -1.61
C LEU A 319 7.94 16.94 -0.13
N ILE A 320 9.05 16.55 0.51
CA ILE A 320 9.08 16.25 1.94
C ILE A 320 8.80 17.51 2.75
N VAL A 321 9.44 18.63 2.39
CA VAL A 321 9.20 19.94 3.02
C VAL A 321 7.74 20.36 2.89
N GLY A 322 7.18 20.32 1.67
CA GLY A 322 5.79 20.75 1.45
C GLY A 322 4.75 19.91 2.21
N VAL A 323 4.97 18.60 2.35
CA VAL A 323 4.08 17.72 3.12
C VAL A 323 4.24 17.96 4.63
N SER A 324 5.47 18.14 5.12
CA SER A 324 5.70 18.45 6.53
C SER A 324 5.15 19.82 6.93
N GLU A 325 5.26 20.83 6.07
CA GLU A 325 4.74 22.18 6.32
C GLU A 325 3.21 22.20 6.36
N GLY A 326 2.54 21.48 5.46
CA GLY A 326 1.08 21.39 5.45
C GLY A 326 0.52 20.82 6.76
N PHE A 327 1.23 19.88 7.37
CA PHE A 327 0.85 19.26 8.64
C PHE A 327 1.05 20.23 9.81
N VAL A 328 2.23 20.84 9.92
CA VAL A 328 2.57 21.79 11.00
C VAL A 328 1.69 23.06 10.95
N VAL A 329 1.37 23.57 9.76
CA VAL A 329 0.43 24.69 9.59
C VAL A 329 -0.99 24.28 10.01
N SER A 330 -1.44 23.08 9.62
CA SER A 330 -2.75 22.57 10.02
C SER A 330 -2.87 22.48 11.55
N GLU A 331 -1.88 21.89 12.23
CA GLU A 331 -1.88 21.77 13.70
C GLU A 331 -1.89 23.15 14.39
N TRP A 332 -1.14 24.12 13.87
CA TRP A 332 -1.14 25.48 14.44
C TRP A 332 -2.48 26.20 14.23
N THR A 333 -3.06 26.10 13.02
CA THR A 333 -4.38 26.69 12.74
C THR A 333 -5.51 26.03 13.52
N ALA A 334 -5.37 24.75 13.85
CA ALA A 334 -6.30 24.03 14.72
C ALA A 334 -6.08 24.33 16.21
N GLY A 335 -5.07 25.12 16.56
CA GLY A 335 -4.69 25.43 17.95
C GLY A 335 -4.07 24.26 18.71
N GLU A 336 -3.71 23.18 18.01
CA GLU A 336 -3.15 21.96 18.60
C GLU A 336 -1.68 22.13 19.00
N ILE A 337 -0.98 23.06 18.36
CA ILE A 337 0.37 23.48 18.73
C ILE A 337 0.41 24.99 18.98
N SER A 338 1.15 25.39 20.02
CA SER A 338 1.39 26.80 20.31
C SER A 338 2.22 27.46 19.21
N THR A 339 2.10 28.78 19.07
CA THR A 339 2.93 29.56 18.14
C THR A 339 4.44 29.33 18.37
N ARG A 340 4.85 29.07 19.62
CA ARG A 340 6.24 28.73 19.97
C ARG A 340 6.65 27.38 19.39
N GLN A 341 5.83 26.34 19.55
CA GLN A 341 6.07 25.01 18.96
C GLN A 341 6.06 25.05 17.43
N PHE A 342 5.15 25.81 16.84
CA PHE A 342 5.11 26.05 15.41
C PHE A 342 6.40 26.70 14.89
N ALA A 343 6.92 27.71 15.61
CA ALA A 343 8.17 28.38 15.25
C ALA A 343 9.39 27.43 15.29
N TYR A 344 9.49 26.57 16.31
CA TYR A 344 10.56 25.57 16.37
C TYR A 344 10.45 24.53 15.26
N ALA A 345 9.25 24.03 14.97
CA ALA A 345 9.02 23.07 13.89
C ALA A 345 9.41 23.67 12.52
N GLN A 346 9.05 24.92 12.26
CA GLN A 346 9.44 25.64 11.03
C GLN A 346 10.96 25.87 10.97
N ALA A 347 11.60 26.28 12.07
CA ALA A 347 13.05 26.46 12.14
C ALA A 347 13.82 25.14 11.90
N GLU A 348 13.30 24.01 12.37
CA GLU A 348 13.89 22.69 12.16
C GLU A 348 13.73 22.20 10.71
N ILE A 349 12.53 22.35 10.13
CA ILE A 349 12.25 21.98 8.72
C ILE A 349 13.09 22.83 7.77
N VAL A 350 13.07 24.15 7.92
CA VAL A 350 13.80 25.09 7.06
C VAL A 350 15.30 24.99 7.29
N GLY A 351 15.75 24.90 8.55
CA GLY A 351 17.16 24.74 8.89
C GLY A 351 17.77 23.44 8.35
N GLY A 352 17.02 22.33 8.43
CA GLY A 352 17.43 21.04 7.86
C GLY A 352 17.46 21.07 6.33
N PHE A 353 16.53 21.77 5.70
CA PHE A 353 16.45 21.91 4.24
C PHE A 353 17.56 22.80 3.67
N VAL A 354 17.74 24.00 4.22
CA VAL A 354 18.79 24.93 3.79
C VAL A 354 20.18 24.37 4.10
N GLY A 355 20.33 23.68 5.24
CA GLY A 355 21.55 22.97 5.57
C GLY A 355 21.93 21.86 4.57
N GLY A 356 20.94 21.23 3.92
CA GLY A 356 21.15 20.25 2.84
C GLY A 356 21.53 20.89 1.50
N LEU A 357 21.04 22.10 1.21
CA LEU A 357 21.33 22.85 -0.02
C LEU A 357 22.62 23.68 0.05
N ALA A 358 23.08 24.05 1.24
CA ALA A 358 24.27 24.86 1.49
C ALA A 358 25.61 24.19 1.12
N GLY A 359 25.59 22.99 0.53
CA GLY A 359 26.77 22.39 -0.10
C GLY A 359 27.23 23.08 -1.40
N GLY A 360 26.47 24.04 -1.93
CA GLY A 360 26.84 24.82 -3.13
C GLY A 360 26.40 26.28 -3.06
N LYS A 361 27.00 27.13 -3.90
CA LYS A 361 26.85 28.61 -3.96
C LYS A 361 25.40 29.15 -4.07
N GLY A 362 24.38 28.29 -4.17
CA GLY A 362 22.96 28.65 -4.20
C GLY A 362 22.23 28.64 -2.85
N GLY A 363 22.88 28.24 -1.75
CA GLY A 363 22.24 28.10 -0.42
C GLY A 363 21.64 29.39 0.14
N ALA A 364 22.32 30.53 -0.05
CA ALA A 364 21.83 31.84 0.42
C ALA A 364 20.58 32.31 -0.35
N TRP A 365 20.54 32.11 -1.67
CA TRP A 365 19.39 32.49 -2.51
C TRP A 365 18.18 31.59 -2.22
N ALA A 366 18.40 30.28 -2.06
CA ALA A 366 17.34 29.34 -1.70
C ALA A 366 16.79 29.61 -0.28
N GLY A 367 17.66 29.92 0.68
CA GLY A 367 17.25 30.28 2.04
C GLY A 367 16.44 31.59 2.08
N ALA A 368 16.85 32.61 1.32
CA ALA A 368 16.13 33.87 1.23
C ALA A 368 14.79 33.74 0.48
N ALA A 369 14.74 32.95 -0.61
CA ALA A 369 13.52 32.72 -1.38
C ALA A 369 12.49 31.91 -0.58
N VAL A 370 12.91 30.85 0.10
CA VAL A 370 12.04 30.01 0.94
C VAL A 370 11.63 30.77 2.21
N GLY A 371 12.56 31.42 2.89
CA GLY A 371 12.26 32.26 4.05
C GLY A 371 11.32 33.43 3.71
N GLY A 372 11.48 34.04 2.53
CA GLY A 372 10.60 35.09 2.01
C GLY A 372 9.22 34.58 1.62
N ALA A 373 9.12 33.39 1.01
CA ALA A 373 7.84 32.78 0.68
C ALA A 373 7.06 32.35 1.93
N ILE A 374 7.74 31.73 2.91
CA ILE A 374 7.17 31.33 4.20
C ILE A 374 6.79 32.58 5.01
N GLY A 375 7.68 33.56 5.10
CA GLY A 375 7.41 34.83 5.78
C GLY A 375 6.26 35.63 5.14
N GLY A 376 6.16 35.61 3.82
CA GLY A 376 5.05 36.21 3.07
C GLY A 376 3.73 35.47 3.27
N ALA A 377 3.76 34.13 3.29
CA ALA A 377 2.57 33.32 3.55
C ALA A 377 2.08 33.52 5.00
N ILE A 378 2.95 33.45 6.01
CA ILE A 378 2.57 33.64 7.41
C ILE A 378 2.17 35.10 7.68
N GLY A 379 2.90 36.07 7.10
CA GLY A 379 2.58 37.49 7.20
C GLY A 379 1.21 37.85 6.59
N SER A 380 0.67 37.01 5.70
CA SER A 380 -0.68 37.17 5.15
C SER A 380 -1.80 36.74 6.10
N PHE A 381 -1.50 35.88 7.09
CA PHE A 381 -2.47 35.40 8.09
C PHE A 381 -2.37 36.13 9.43
N VAL A 382 -1.17 36.59 9.83
CA VAL A 382 -0.96 37.39 11.04
C VAL A 382 -0.06 38.58 10.70
N PRO A 383 -0.63 39.75 10.38
CA PRO A 383 0.13 40.94 10.04
C PRO A 383 1.10 41.32 11.16
N VAL A 384 2.28 41.84 10.80
CA VAL A 384 3.36 42.27 11.71
C VAL A 384 4.13 41.12 12.38
N VAL A 385 3.46 40.20 13.09
CA VAL A 385 4.13 39.09 13.81
C VAL A 385 4.67 38.04 12.83
N GLY A 386 3.87 37.68 11.82
CA GLY A 386 4.27 36.71 10.80
C GLY A 386 5.43 37.20 9.92
N THR A 387 5.40 38.49 9.55
CA THR A 387 6.46 39.13 8.78
C THR A 387 7.75 39.25 9.60
N ALA A 388 7.66 39.59 10.88
CA ALA A 388 8.84 39.70 11.76
C ALA A 388 9.50 38.34 12.02
N MET A 389 8.71 37.29 12.27
CA MET A 389 9.23 35.93 12.42
C MET A 389 9.82 35.40 11.11
N GLY A 390 9.15 35.64 9.98
CA GLY A 390 9.64 35.28 8.66
C GLY A 390 10.94 36.01 8.28
N ALA A 391 11.04 37.30 8.58
CA ALA A 391 12.25 38.09 8.38
C ALA A 391 13.39 37.67 9.32
N THR A 392 13.07 37.29 10.56
CA THR A 392 14.08 36.84 11.54
C THR A 392 14.65 35.47 11.16
N ILE A 393 13.78 34.51 10.83
CA ILE A 393 14.18 33.17 10.38
C ILE A 393 14.89 33.24 9.03
N GLY A 394 14.30 33.95 8.05
CA GLY A 394 14.88 34.13 6.72
C GLY A 394 16.19 34.93 6.73
N GLY A 395 16.29 35.97 7.56
CA GLY A 395 17.48 36.79 7.71
C GLY A 395 18.62 36.05 8.42
N THR A 396 18.32 35.31 9.48
CA THR A 396 19.32 34.48 10.19
C THR A 396 19.84 33.38 9.26
N ILE A 397 18.95 32.67 8.57
CA ILE A 397 19.33 31.58 7.66
C ILE A 397 20.07 32.12 6.43
N GLY A 398 19.66 33.26 5.87
CA GLY A 398 20.33 33.92 4.75
C GLY A 398 21.73 34.43 5.10
N ALA A 399 21.91 34.99 6.30
CA ALA A 399 23.20 35.49 6.77
C ALA A 399 24.22 34.37 7.03
N PHE A 400 23.78 33.24 7.62
CA PHE A 400 24.69 32.11 7.90
C PHE A 400 24.89 31.19 6.68
N GLY A 401 23.88 31.02 5.82
CA GLY A 401 23.97 30.23 4.59
C GLY A 401 24.85 30.83 3.50
N GLY A 402 25.15 32.14 3.58
CA GLY A 402 26.08 32.82 2.68
C GLY A 402 27.56 32.74 3.06
N GLY A 403 27.89 32.39 4.31
CA GLY A 403 29.26 32.52 4.84
C GLY A 403 30.00 31.22 5.15
N PHE A 404 29.33 30.17 5.63
CA PHE A 404 30.01 28.95 6.08
C PHE A 404 29.15 27.69 5.82
N GLY A 405 29.79 26.58 5.44
CA GLY A 405 29.15 25.30 5.10
C GLY A 405 28.18 24.82 6.18
N GLY A 406 26.88 24.94 5.89
CA GLY A 406 25.87 25.30 6.90
C GLY A 406 24.83 24.24 7.27
N GLY A 407 25.16 22.95 7.20
CA GLY A 407 24.23 21.87 7.54
C GLY A 407 23.76 21.87 8.98
N TRP A 408 24.71 21.84 9.90
CA TRP A 408 24.46 21.78 11.35
C TRP A 408 24.34 23.18 11.96
N ILE A 409 25.18 24.12 11.49
CA ILE A 409 25.19 25.51 11.95
C ILE A 409 23.86 26.22 11.62
N GLY A 410 23.25 25.95 10.45
CA GLY A 410 22.00 26.58 10.06
C GLY A 410 20.81 26.21 10.94
N ALA A 411 20.66 24.93 11.27
CA ALA A 411 19.59 24.46 12.17
C ALA A 411 19.80 24.96 13.61
N THR A 412 21.03 24.93 14.11
CA THR A 412 21.38 25.46 15.45
C THR A 412 21.21 26.98 15.51
N ALA A 413 21.57 27.72 14.46
CA ALA A 413 21.39 29.17 14.40
C ALA A 413 19.90 29.56 14.31
N ALA A 414 19.09 28.84 13.53
CA ALA A 414 17.66 29.07 13.41
C ALA A 414 16.93 28.82 14.75
N THR A 415 17.22 27.70 15.40
CA THR A 415 16.68 27.38 16.74
C THR A 415 17.14 28.39 17.79
N SER A 416 18.42 28.78 17.78
CA SER A 416 18.94 29.84 18.68
C SER A 416 18.29 31.21 18.42
N GLY A 417 17.93 31.52 17.17
CA GLY A 417 17.19 32.73 16.82
C GLY A 417 15.77 32.71 17.36
N VAL A 418 15.09 31.56 17.27
CA VAL A 418 13.77 31.34 17.89
C VAL A 418 13.87 31.47 19.42
N ASP A 419 14.89 30.87 20.05
CA ASP A 419 15.13 30.98 21.49
C ASP A 419 15.30 32.44 21.93
N ARG A 420 16.14 33.22 21.22
CA ARG A 420 16.36 34.65 21.51
C ARG A 420 15.11 35.50 21.34
N TYR A 421 14.30 35.21 20.31
CA TYR A 421 13.05 35.92 20.08
C TYR A 421 12.07 35.70 21.23
N TYR A 422 11.89 34.44 21.65
CA TYR A 422 10.99 34.13 22.77
C TYR A 422 11.55 34.58 24.10
N SER A 423 12.86 34.49 24.35
CA SER A 423 13.44 35.02 25.61
C SER A 423 13.26 36.54 25.74
N PHE A 424 13.39 37.28 24.63
CA PHE A 424 13.14 38.73 24.64
C PHE A 424 11.67 39.06 24.85
N ARG A 425 10.76 38.32 24.22
CA ARG A 425 9.31 38.49 24.39
C ARG A 425 8.87 38.13 25.81
N ASP A 426 9.32 36.99 26.33
CA ASP A 426 9.02 36.52 27.68
C ASP A 426 9.53 37.55 28.72
N ALA A 427 10.72 38.13 28.53
CA ALA A 427 11.23 39.20 29.39
C ALA A 427 10.39 40.51 29.34
N GLN A 428 9.81 40.86 28.19
CA GLN A 428 8.90 42.00 28.10
C GLN A 428 7.53 41.71 28.72
N GLU A 429 7.00 40.51 28.54
CA GLU A 429 5.74 40.09 29.15
C GLU A 429 5.88 39.98 30.67
N GLU A 430 7.00 39.47 31.17
CA GLU A 430 7.35 39.43 32.59
C GLU A 430 7.45 40.85 33.17
N LYS A 431 8.13 41.77 32.49
CA LYS A 431 8.18 43.18 32.90
C LYS A 431 6.78 43.80 32.98
N ARG A 432 5.93 43.57 31.97
CA ARG A 432 4.54 44.06 31.96
C ARG A 432 3.68 43.43 33.05
N PHE A 433 3.90 42.14 33.34
CA PHE A 433 3.23 41.45 34.43
C PHE A 433 3.65 42.05 35.78
N PHE A 434 4.94 42.27 36.01
CA PHE A 434 5.43 42.92 37.24
C PHE A 434 4.95 44.38 37.37
N GLU A 435 4.91 45.14 36.28
CA GLU A 435 4.33 46.49 36.25
C GLU A 435 2.82 46.46 36.55
N TRP A 436 2.09 45.49 36.00
CA TRP A 436 0.67 45.29 36.30
C TRP A 436 0.43 44.87 37.74
N VAL A 437 1.19 43.90 38.27
CA VAL A 437 1.13 43.46 39.67
C VAL A 437 1.44 44.63 40.60
N ALA A 438 2.51 45.39 40.34
CA ALA A 438 2.88 46.56 41.12
C ALA A 438 1.76 47.62 41.11
N ALA A 439 1.16 47.90 39.95
CA ALA A 439 0.04 48.84 39.83
C ALA A 439 -1.26 48.33 40.47
N HIS A 440 -1.49 47.02 40.49
CA HIS A 440 -2.68 46.40 41.08
C HIS A 440 -2.63 46.46 42.61
N TYR A 441 -1.48 46.17 43.21
CA TYR A 441 -1.29 46.22 44.66
C TYR A 441 -1.05 47.65 45.19
N ALA A 442 -0.51 48.57 44.39
CA ALA A 442 -0.41 49.98 44.76
C ALA A 442 -1.77 50.70 44.82
N LYS A 443 -2.86 50.09 44.33
CA LYS A 443 -4.24 50.62 44.43
C LYS A 443 -5.03 50.07 45.63
N GLN A 444 -4.49 49.10 46.35
CA GLN A 444 -5.14 48.48 47.52
C GLN A 444 -4.58 48.96 48.86
N ASN A 445 -3.53 49.77 48.84
CA ASN A 445 -3.11 50.66 49.92
C ASN A 445 -3.46 52.09 49.53
#